data_AF-A0A2L0B0P9-F1
#
_entry.id   AF-A0A2L0B0P9-F1
#
_cell.length_a   1.000
_cell.length_b   1.000
_cell.length_c   1.000
_cell.angle_alpha   90.00
_cell.angle_beta   90.00
_cell.angle_gamma   90.00
#
_symmetry.space_group_name_H-M   'P 1'
#
loop_
_entity.id
_entity.type
_entity.pdbx_description
1 polymer ?
#
loop_
_entity_poly.entity_id
_entity_poly.type
_entity_poly.pdbx_seq_one_letter_code
_entity_poly.pdbx_strand_id
1 'polypeptide(L)'
;VDTIPEPLRDRMEMIDMSGYVAEEKLAIAKQYLLPQAMKDSGLEKDKINVDDEALNLLIKSYCRESGVRNLQKHIEKVVRKVAYKVVKEGTNFIKVDEKNLQEFVGKPVFTQERMYPVTPPGVVMGLAWTAMGGSTLFIETTTRRQPSEKDNEGSLEMT
;
A
#
# COMPACT_ATOMS: atom_id res chain seq x y z
N VAL A 1 -2.48 -19.17 -6.78
CA VAL A 1 -2.98 -20.52 -6.44
C VAL A 1 -3.22 -21.34 -7.69
N ASP A 2 -3.71 -20.72 -8.77
CA ASP A 2 -3.98 -21.39 -10.06
C ASP A 2 -2.73 -21.91 -10.80
N THR A 3 -1.54 -21.51 -10.36
CA THR A 3 -0.26 -21.96 -10.93
C THR A 3 0.34 -23.18 -10.24
N ILE A 4 -0.27 -23.70 -9.16
CA ILE A 4 0.23 -24.88 -8.44
C ILE A 4 -0.28 -26.15 -9.13
N PRO A 5 0.59 -27.10 -9.52
CA PRO A 5 0.16 -28.36 -10.13
C PRO A 5 -0.80 -29.16 -9.24
N GLU A 6 -1.84 -29.71 -9.85
CA GLU A 6 -2.89 -30.50 -9.19
C GLU A 6 -2.34 -31.64 -8.30
N PRO A 7 -1.31 -32.41 -8.71
CA PRO A 7 -0.77 -33.48 -7.86
C PRO A 7 -0.14 -33.01 -6.55
N LEU A 8 0.35 -31.76 -6.50
CA LEU A 8 0.88 -31.18 -5.26
C LEU A 8 -0.25 -30.57 -4.42
N ARG A 9 -1.24 -29.95 -5.08
CA ARG A 9 -2.38 -29.34 -4.41
C ARG A 9 -3.23 -30.36 -3.65
N ASP A 10 -3.43 -31.55 -4.20
CA ASP A 10 -4.16 -32.64 -3.55
C ASP A 10 -3.48 -33.14 -2.25
N ARG A 11 -2.17 -32.89 -2.11
CA ARG A 11 -1.37 -33.27 -0.93
C ARG A 11 -1.15 -32.12 0.05
N MET A 12 -1.74 -30.95 -0.19
CA MET A 12 -1.59 -29.76 0.66
C MET A 12 -2.92 -29.38 1.30
N GLU A 13 -2.87 -29.02 2.57
CA GLU A 13 -3.98 -28.29 3.20
C GLU A 13 -3.86 -26.81 2.82
N MET A 14 -4.91 -26.28 2.19
CA MET A 14 -4.95 -24.88 1.77
C MET A 14 -5.49 -24.03 2.91
N ILE A 15 -4.64 -23.16 3.45
CA ILE A 15 -5.01 -22.15 4.45
C ILE A 15 -4.92 -20.78 3.78
N ASP A 16 -6.07 -20.16 3.55
CA ASP A 16 -6.14 -18.83 2.95
C ASP A 16 -5.98 -17.75 4.03
N MET A 17 -4.98 -16.88 3.84
CA MET A 17 -4.73 -15.73 4.71
C MET A 17 -5.23 -14.46 4.02
N SER A 18 -6.23 -13.81 4.60
CA SER A 18 -6.74 -12.54 4.11
C SER A 18 -5.76 -11.39 4.37
N GLY A 19 -5.91 -10.31 3.61
CA GLY A 19 -5.22 -9.05 3.90
C GLY A 19 -5.71 -8.40 5.20
N TYR A 20 -5.02 -7.34 5.60
CA TYR A 20 -5.31 -6.58 6.81
C TYR A 20 -6.10 -5.30 6.51
N VAL A 21 -7.04 -4.97 7.40
CA VAL A 21 -7.74 -3.69 7.43
C VAL A 21 -6.82 -2.59 7.97
N ALA A 22 -7.10 -1.32 7.65
CA ALA A 22 -6.27 -0.19 8.07
C ALA A 22 -6.01 -0.15 9.60
N GLU A 23 -7.02 -0.47 10.41
CA GLU A 23 -6.90 -0.53 11.88
C GLU A 23 -5.96 -1.67 12.33
N GLU A 24 -6.07 -2.84 11.71
CA GLU A 24 -5.19 -3.98 11.98
C GLU A 24 -3.75 -3.64 11.59
N LYS A 25 -3.54 -2.97 10.45
CA LYS A 25 -2.22 -2.51 10.03
C LYS A 25 -1.62 -1.51 11.00
N LEU A 26 -2.42 -0.61 11.55
CA LEU A 26 -1.99 0.33 12.58
C LEU A 26 -1.58 -0.40 13.87
N ALA A 27 -2.36 -1.39 14.31
CA ALA A 27 -2.01 -2.22 15.46
C ALA A 27 -0.70 -2.99 15.23
N ILE A 28 -0.55 -3.63 14.06
CA ILE A 28 0.67 -4.35 13.67
C ILE A 28 1.88 -3.41 13.62
N ALA A 29 1.70 -2.21 13.07
CA ALA A 29 2.76 -1.21 12.98
C ALA A 29 3.31 -0.83 14.36
N LYS A 30 2.42 -0.58 15.34
CA LYS A 30 2.81 -0.20 16.70
C LYS A 30 3.42 -1.34 17.49
N GLN A 31 2.81 -2.52 17.44
CA GLN A 31 3.19 -3.64 18.28
C GLN A 31 4.47 -4.33 17.77
N TYR A 32 4.68 -4.37 16.46
CA TYR A 32 5.73 -5.18 15.85
C TYR A 32 6.67 -4.38 14.94
N LEU A 33 6.16 -3.65 13.96
CA LEU A 33 7.02 -3.06 12.92
C LEU A 33 7.90 -1.92 13.46
N LEU A 34 7.34 -1.01 14.25
CA LEU A 34 8.07 0.13 14.80
C LEU A 34 9.13 -0.33 15.83
N PRO A 35 8.82 -1.19 16.82
CA PRO A 35 9.84 -1.72 17.72
C PRO A 35 10.96 -2.48 16.99
N GLN A 36 10.61 -3.26 15.96
CA GLN A 36 11.58 -4.01 15.17
C GLN A 36 12.50 -3.05 14.39
N ALA A 37 11.95 -2.07 13.68
CA ALA A 37 12.73 -1.09 12.93
C ALA A 37 13.66 -0.24 13.81
N MET A 38 13.20 0.10 15.03
CA MET A 38 14.01 0.79 16.04
C MET A 38 15.18 -0.07 16.51
N LYS A 39 14.93 -1.35 16.83
CA LYS A 39 15.96 -2.31 17.22
C LYS A 39 17.01 -2.47 16.11
N ASP A 40 16.57 -2.62 14.87
CA ASP A 40 17.46 -2.81 13.71
C ASP A 40 18.30 -1.56 13.41
N SER A 41 17.80 -0.38 13.74
CA SER A 41 18.52 0.89 13.57
C SER A 41 19.31 1.31 14.82
N GLY A 42 19.26 0.54 15.91
CA GLY A 42 19.92 0.86 17.18
C GLY A 42 19.36 2.09 17.88
N LEU A 43 18.08 2.42 17.68
CA LEU A 43 17.45 3.61 18.24
C LEU A 43 16.70 3.28 19.53
N GLU A 44 17.00 4.02 20.60
CA GLU A 44 16.30 3.89 21.88
C GLU A 44 14.88 4.49 21.82
N LYS A 45 13.98 3.97 22.68
CA LYS A 45 12.59 4.46 22.76
C LYS A 45 12.48 5.94 23.13
N ASP A 46 13.45 6.45 23.86
CA ASP A 46 13.44 7.82 24.36
C ASP A 46 13.86 8.83 23.29
N LYS A 47 14.32 8.37 22.11
CA LYS A 47 14.79 9.21 21.01
C LYS A 47 13.74 9.48 19.94
N ILE A 48 12.70 8.63 19.83
CA ILE A 48 11.67 8.72 18.79
C ILE A 48 10.28 8.50 19.38
N ASN A 49 9.33 9.32 18.93
CA ASN A 49 7.91 9.02 19.08
C ASN A 49 7.22 9.21 17.72
N VAL A 50 6.41 8.24 17.30
CA VAL A 50 5.65 8.30 16.06
C VAL A 50 4.18 8.30 16.42
N ASP A 51 3.49 9.38 16.06
CA ASP A 51 2.07 9.55 16.35
C ASP A 51 1.20 8.60 15.50
N ASP A 52 0.03 8.26 16.03
CA ASP A 52 -0.96 7.40 15.38
C ASP A 52 -1.45 7.99 14.07
N GLU A 53 -1.63 9.31 14.04
CA GLU A 53 -2.04 10.08 12.87
C GLU A 53 -0.98 9.97 11.77
N ALA A 54 0.31 9.99 12.12
CA ALA A 54 1.39 9.81 11.16
C ALA A 54 1.39 8.39 10.56
N LEU A 55 1.17 7.36 11.38
CA LEU A 55 1.04 5.98 10.90
C LEU A 55 -0.20 5.80 10.00
N ASN A 56 -1.33 6.40 10.37
CA ASN A 56 -2.55 6.39 9.56
C ASN A 56 -2.33 7.07 8.20
N LEU A 57 -1.66 8.22 8.18
CA LEU A 57 -1.31 8.90 6.93
C LEU A 57 -0.37 8.04 6.08
N LEU A 58 0.60 7.38 6.71
CA LEU A 58 1.55 6.47 6.03
C LEU A 58 0.80 5.30 5.37
N ILE A 59 -0.15 4.69 6.07
CA ILE A 59 -0.99 3.60 5.56
C ILE A 59 -1.82 4.09 4.37
N LYS A 60 -2.51 5.22 4.49
CA LYS A 60 -3.42 5.73 3.45
C LYS A 60 -2.71 6.25 2.20
N SER A 61 -1.65 7.02 2.38
CA SER A 61 -1.04 7.82 1.30
C SER A 61 0.21 7.21 0.69
N TYR A 62 0.80 6.20 1.32
CA TYR A 62 2.05 5.58 0.84
C TYR A 62 1.93 4.08 0.62
N CYS A 63 0.90 3.41 1.16
CA CYS A 63 0.76 1.95 1.09
C CYS A 63 -0.55 1.52 0.42
N ARG A 64 -0.48 0.97 -0.79
CA ARG A 64 -1.61 0.29 -1.47
C ARG A 64 -1.31 -1.18 -1.67
N GLU A 65 -1.49 -1.95 -0.62
CA GLU A 65 -1.35 -3.41 -0.63
C GLU A 65 -2.31 -4.02 0.38
N SER A 66 -2.57 -5.32 0.27
CA SER A 66 -3.33 -6.10 1.26
C SER A 66 -2.49 -6.42 2.51
N GLY A 67 -1.17 -6.54 2.37
CA GLY A 67 -0.23 -6.79 3.47
C GLY A 67 0.35 -5.55 4.14
N VAL A 68 1.51 -5.71 4.78
CA VAL A 68 2.26 -4.66 5.51
C VAL A 68 3.72 -4.51 5.07
N ARG A 69 4.10 -5.07 3.92
CA ARG A 69 5.49 -5.05 3.43
C ARG A 69 5.96 -3.66 3.03
N ASN A 70 5.14 -2.89 2.31
CA ASN A 70 5.42 -1.51 1.98
C ASN A 70 5.36 -0.62 3.23
N LEU A 71 4.40 -0.88 4.12
CA LEU A 71 4.31 -0.20 5.41
C LEU A 71 5.61 -0.36 6.23
N GLN A 72 6.12 -1.59 6.33
CA GLN A 72 7.39 -1.90 6.97
C GLN A 72 8.55 -1.10 6.35
N LYS A 73 8.71 -1.14 5.01
CA LYS A 73 9.78 -0.40 4.32
C LYS A 73 9.74 1.09 4.60
N HIS A 74 8.54 1.67 4.65
CA HIS A 74 8.37 3.10 4.93
C HIS A 74 8.68 3.43 6.40
N ILE A 75 8.26 2.59 7.36
CA ILE A 75 8.62 2.75 8.78
C ILE A 75 10.14 2.66 8.96
N GLU A 76 10.80 1.66 8.37
CA GLU A 76 12.27 1.54 8.39
C GLU A 76 12.96 2.78 7.80
N LYS A 77 12.42 3.34 6.71
CA LYS A 77 12.94 4.58 6.11
C LYS A 77 12.81 5.78 7.05
N VAL A 78 11.69 5.91 7.76
CA VAL A 78 11.49 6.96 8.78
C VAL A 78 12.50 6.80 9.90
N VAL A 79 12.58 5.62 10.52
CA VAL A 79 13.47 5.35 11.64
C VAL A 79 14.94 5.59 11.26
N ARG A 80 15.36 5.14 10.07
CA ARG A 80 16.73 5.36 9.57
C ARG A 80 17.06 6.85 9.39
N LYS A 81 16.12 7.66 8.92
CA LYS A 81 16.32 9.11 8.80
C LYS A 81 16.33 9.81 10.16
N VAL A 82 15.50 9.35 11.10
CA VAL A 82 15.52 9.86 12.48
C VAL A 82 16.87 9.55 13.12
N ALA A 83 17.38 8.32 13.00
CA ALA A 83 18.70 7.94 13.49
C ALA A 83 19.81 8.84 12.91
N TYR A 84 19.76 9.13 11.61
CA TYR A 84 20.69 10.06 10.97
C TYR A 84 20.60 11.49 11.55
N LYS A 85 19.40 12.03 11.75
CA LYS A 85 19.21 13.36 12.36
C LYS A 85 19.73 13.39 13.80
N VAL A 86 19.44 12.38 14.62
CA VAL A 86 19.93 12.29 16.01
C VAL A 86 21.46 12.36 16.07
N VAL A 87 22.15 11.63 15.20
CA VAL A 87 23.62 11.60 15.18
C VAL A 87 24.22 12.90 14.62
N LYS A 88 23.63 13.47 13.57
CA LYS A 88 24.18 14.65 12.89
C LYS A 88 23.86 15.97 13.59
N GLU A 89 22.61 16.12 14.03
CA GLU A 89 22.09 17.38 14.61
C GLU A 89 22.16 17.37 16.15
N GLY A 90 22.54 16.25 16.76
CA GLY A 90 22.63 16.11 18.22
C GLY A 90 21.28 16.21 18.92
N THR A 91 20.18 16.05 18.19
CA THR A 91 18.83 16.17 18.73
C THR A 91 18.50 14.99 19.63
N ASN A 92 18.08 15.26 20.87
CA ASN A 92 17.81 14.21 21.84
C ASN A 92 16.47 13.50 21.63
N PHE A 93 15.48 14.14 21.01
CA PHE A 93 14.15 13.56 20.80
C PHE A 93 13.53 14.10 19.53
N ILE A 94 12.98 13.20 18.71
CA ILE A 94 12.27 13.55 17.48
C ILE A 94 10.86 12.96 17.52
N LYS A 95 9.88 13.85 17.47
CA LYS A 95 8.46 13.49 17.33
C LYS A 95 8.09 13.50 15.85
N VAL A 96 7.58 12.39 15.33
CA VAL A 96 7.09 12.25 13.96
C VAL A 96 5.57 12.39 13.97
N ASP A 97 5.07 13.46 13.36
CA ASP A 97 3.66 13.80 13.25
C ASP A 97 3.22 13.81 11.78
N GLU A 98 1.93 14.04 11.53
CA GLU A 98 1.38 14.10 10.17
C GLU A 98 2.03 15.18 9.29
N LYS A 99 2.44 16.31 9.92
CA LYS A 99 2.96 17.48 9.21
C LYS A 99 4.40 17.27 8.75
N ASN A 100 5.22 16.62 9.56
CA ASN A 100 6.64 16.41 9.29
C ASN A 100 6.94 15.05 8.62
N LEU A 101 5.96 14.14 8.52
CA LEU A 101 6.11 12.83 7.89
C LEU A 101 6.71 12.93 6.47
N GLN A 102 6.34 13.96 5.72
CA GLN A 102 6.81 14.18 4.35
C GLN A 102 8.32 14.43 4.26
N GLU A 103 8.94 15.02 5.29
CA GLU A 103 10.40 15.19 5.34
C GLU A 103 11.14 13.85 5.39
N PHE A 104 10.53 12.86 6.03
CA PHE A 104 11.09 11.54 6.21
C PHE A 104 10.80 10.64 5.00
N VAL A 105 9.53 10.49 4.62
CA VAL A 105 9.14 9.52 3.59
C VAL A 105 9.25 10.11 2.17
N GLY A 106 9.04 11.42 2.03
CA GLY A 106 8.89 12.12 0.75
C GLY A 106 7.43 12.52 0.49
N LYS A 107 7.14 12.99 -0.72
CA LYS A 107 5.78 13.35 -1.14
C LYS A 107 4.85 12.10 -1.13
N PRO A 108 3.56 12.26 -0.81
CA PRO A 108 2.57 11.20 -0.93
C PRO A 108 2.60 10.52 -2.31
N VAL A 109 2.59 9.19 -2.33
CA VAL A 109 2.57 8.40 -3.57
C VAL A 109 1.15 8.29 -4.10
N PHE A 110 0.18 8.18 -3.19
CA PHE A 110 -1.24 8.03 -3.49
C PHE A 110 -2.02 9.20 -2.91
N THR A 111 -2.64 9.99 -3.79
CA THR A 111 -3.38 11.21 -3.41
C THR A 111 -4.88 11.07 -3.54
N GLN A 112 -5.38 10.17 -4.41
CA GLN A 112 -6.82 9.99 -4.65
C GLN A 112 -7.21 8.52 -4.63
N GLU A 113 -8.19 8.15 -3.80
CA GLU A 113 -8.81 6.82 -3.81
C GLU A 113 -9.62 6.56 -5.08
N ARG A 114 -10.26 7.58 -5.63
CA ARG A 114 -11.07 7.48 -6.86
C ARG A 114 -10.42 8.24 -8.00
N MET A 115 -10.31 7.59 -9.16
CA MET A 115 -9.86 8.22 -10.40
C MET A 115 -10.88 9.25 -10.92
N TYR A 116 -12.18 8.96 -10.74
CA TYR A 116 -13.28 9.85 -11.10
C TYR A 116 -14.09 10.22 -9.85
N PRO A 117 -14.30 11.51 -9.54
CA PRO A 117 -15.18 11.91 -8.43
C PRO A 117 -16.64 11.52 -8.70
N VAL A 118 -17.09 11.68 -9.95
CA VAL A 118 -18.35 11.16 -10.48
C VAL A 118 -18.02 10.42 -11.76
N THR A 119 -18.49 9.17 -11.90
CA THR A 119 -18.23 8.35 -13.07
C THR A 119 -18.94 8.93 -14.30
N PRO A 120 -18.22 9.27 -15.39
CA PRO A 120 -18.87 9.72 -16.62
C PRO A 120 -19.64 8.57 -17.30
N PRO A 121 -20.62 8.87 -18.18
CA PRO A 121 -21.31 7.84 -18.95
C PRO A 121 -20.32 6.94 -19.71
N GLY A 122 -20.53 5.63 -19.62
CA GLY A 122 -19.64 4.63 -20.21
C GLY A 122 -18.52 4.14 -19.29
N VAL A 123 -18.39 4.69 -18.07
CA VAL A 123 -17.41 4.24 -17.07
C VAL A 123 -18.13 3.73 -15.82
N VAL A 124 -17.75 2.54 -15.34
CA VAL A 124 -18.25 1.97 -14.08
C VAL A 124 -17.12 1.45 -13.21
N MET A 125 -17.29 1.52 -11.89
CA MET A 125 -16.35 0.95 -10.92
C MET A 125 -16.71 -0.51 -10.66
N GLY A 126 -15.78 -1.42 -10.92
CA GLY A 126 -15.87 -2.85 -10.61
C GLY A 126 -14.90 -3.26 -9.51
N LEU A 127 -15.22 -4.37 -8.83
CA LEU A 127 -14.30 -5.03 -7.91
C LEU A 127 -13.68 -6.23 -8.62
N ALA A 128 -12.36 -6.34 -8.57
CA ALA A 128 -11.59 -7.43 -9.14
C ALA A 128 -10.85 -8.19 -8.04
N TRP A 129 -10.85 -9.51 -8.15
CA TRP A 129 -9.99 -10.38 -7.36
C TRP A 129 -8.68 -10.62 -8.12
N THR A 130 -7.58 -10.06 -7.61
CA THR A 130 -6.25 -10.18 -8.24
C THR A 130 -5.34 -11.07 -7.40
N ALA A 131 -4.20 -11.49 -7.96
CA ALA A 131 -3.18 -12.24 -7.23
C ALA A 131 -2.61 -11.49 -6.01
N MET A 132 -2.74 -10.16 -5.95
CA MET A 132 -2.32 -9.31 -4.84
C MET A 132 -3.45 -8.99 -3.85
N GLY A 133 -4.65 -9.52 -4.07
CA GLY A 133 -5.87 -9.28 -3.30
C GLY A 133 -6.97 -8.54 -4.07
N GLY A 134 -7.99 -8.09 -3.36
CA GLY A 134 -9.08 -7.30 -3.94
C GLY A 134 -8.60 -5.92 -4.42
N SER A 135 -9.02 -5.52 -5.61
CA SER A 135 -8.71 -4.22 -6.20
C SER A 135 -9.96 -3.61 -6.86
N THR A 136 -10.07 -2.29 -6.87
CA THR A 136 -11.09 -1.56 -7.63
C THR A 136 -10.57 -1.26 -9.04
N LEU A 137 -11.30 -1.66 -10.07
CA LEU A 137 -11.00 -1.34 -11.46
C LEU A 137 -12.08 -0.43 -12.05
N PHE A 138 -11.70 0.41 -13.00
CA PHE A 138 -12.65 1.16 -13.83
C PHE A 138 -12.80 0.44 -15.16
N ILE A 139 -14.04 0.06 -15.49
CA ILE A 139 -14.38 -0.52 -16.79
C ILE A 139 -14.92 0.61 -17.64
N GLU A 140 -14.26 0.86 -18.76
CA GLU A 140 -14.61 1.94 -19.69
C GLU A 140 -15.16 1.37 -20.99
N THR A 141 -16.15 2.06 -21.53
CA THR A 141 -16.76 1.75 -22.83
C THR A 141 -16.81 3.01 -23.67
N THR A 142 -16.37 2.88 -24.91
CA THR A 142 -16.44 3.97 -25.90
C THR A 142 -17.08 3.45 -27.17
N THR A 143 -17.90 4.29 -27.81
CA THR A 143 -18.49 3.96 -29.10
C THR A 143 -17.42 4.08 -30.18
N ARG A 144 -16.99 2.96 -30.77
CA ARG A 144 -16.24 3.00 -32.04
C ARG A 144 -17.19 3.14 -33.22
N ARG A 145 -16.77 3.89 -34.24
CA ARG A 145 -17.43 3.83 -35.56
C ARG A 145 -17.29 2.41 -36.09
N GLN A 146 -18.37 1.86 -36.64
CA GLN A 146 -18.33 0.54 -37.27
C GLN A 146 -17.20 0.52 -38.33
N PRO A 147 -16.29 -0.47 -38.29
CA PRO A 147 -15.45 -0.74 -39.44
C PRO A 147 -16.36 -1.17 -40.59
N SER A 148 -16.09 -0.68 -41.79
CA SER A 148 -16.77 -1.12 -43.01
C SER A 148 -16.56 -2.64 -43.18
N GLU A 149 -17.56 -3.44 -42.80
CA GLU A 149 -17.79 -4.89 -43.03
C GLU A 149 -16.62 -5.90 -42.94
N LYS A 150 -15.36 -5.53 -42.67
CA LYS A 150 -14.21 -6.45 -42.80
C LYS A 150 -13.41 -6.77 -41.54
N ASP A 151 -13.57 -6.05 -40.44
CA ASP A 151 -12.76 -6.30 -39.24
C ASP A 151 -13.63 -6.71 -38.06
N ASN A 152 -13.76 -8.02 -37.88
CA ASN A 152 -14.58 -8.67 -36.86
C ASN A 152 -13.71 -9.15 -35.68
N GLU A 153 -12.86 -8.27 -35.15
CA GLU A 153 -12.03 -8.56 -33.97
C GLU A 153 -12.36 -7.59 -32.85
N GLY A 154 -13.12 -8.05 -31.86
CA GLY A 154 -13.16 -7.40 -30.56
C GLY A 154 -11.84 -7.66 -29.84
N SER A 155 -10.96 -6.65 -29.76
CA SER A 155 -9.74 -6.72 -28.96
C SER A 155 -10.02 -6.26 -27.53
N LEU A 156 -9.49 -7.00 -26.56
CA LEU A 156 -9.50 -6.62 -25.15
C LEU A 156 -8.15 -5.99 -24.84
N GLU A 157 -8.10 -4.66 -24.83
CA GLU A 157 -6.87 -3.93 -24.51
C GLU A 157 -6.80 -3.66 -23.01
N MET A 158 -5.76 -4.18 -22.37
CA MET A 158 -5.42 -3.86 -20.99
C MET A 158 -4.38 -2.76 -21.00
N THR A 159 -4.73 -1.61 -20.41
CA THR A 159 -3.79 -0.49 -20.18
C THR A 159 -3.29 -0.51 -18.74
#